data_AF-M6UJI3-F1
#
_entry.id   AF-M6UJI3-F1
#
_cell.length_a   1.000
_cell.length_b   1.000
_cell.length_c   1.000
_cell.angle_alpha   90.00
_cell.angle_beta   90.00
_cell.angle_gamma   90.00
#
_symmetry.space_group_name_H-M   'P 1'
#
loop_
_entity.id
_entity.type
_entity.pdbx_description
1 polymer ?
#
loop_
_entity_poly.entity_id
_entity_poly.type
_entity_poly.pdbx_seq_one_letter_code
_entity_poly.pdbx_strand_id
1 'polypeptide(L)'
;MIHECVHGNFSNSRNENRFWGRFLCILFGTTYQIVKTAHLVHHKFNRSEGERIEYIEKNAGPILFQKFLYYVRLFVGTYFLEVSGGFLLSLPLSFTSPIAKKYFSKFPVYKTFFKQIQKPEIVRELRIDSLLIFILFGCAFYLCGPNAIFLILVLILRGWIVSFLDHSYHYGKELDDVNSAYNLYLPKFFSYLFLNFNYHRVHHRFPGCSWNRLPIQFLNSKDQMDLSLWIQSIRQLSGLLILPEKSDPHKSI
;
A
#
# COMPACT_ATOMS: atom_id res chain seq x y z
N MET A 1 -6.42 -11.27 -2.55
CA MET A 1 -5.88 -12.52 -1.98
C MET A 1 -4.61 -12.29 -1.14
N ILE A 2 -3.64 -11.50 -1.60
CA ILE A 2 -2.47 -11.13 -0.76
C ILE A 2 -2.94 -10.46 0.55
N HIS A 3 -3.84 -9.48 0.48
CA HIS A 3 -4.49 -8.85 1.64
C HIS A 3 -5.06 -9.87 2.65
N GLU A 4 -5.76 -10.90 2.15
CA GLU A 4 -6.33 -11.95 3.00
C GLU A 4 -5.22 -12.71 3.74
N CYS A 5 -4.12 -13.03 3.08
CA CYS A 5 -2.98 -13.70 3.70
C CYS A 5 -2.32 -12.82 4.77
N VAL A 6 -2.20 -11.52 4.51
CA VAL A 6 -1.63 -10.52 5.44
C VAL A 6 -2.43 -10.45 6.73
N HIS A 7 -3.76 -10.46 6.65
CA HIS A 7 -4.64 -10.43 7.81
C HIS A 7 -4.90 -11.80 8.44
N GLY A 8 -4.54 -12.90 7.76
CA GLY A 8 -4.83 -14.25 8.23
C GLY A 8 -6.23 -14.76 7.86
N ASN A 9 -6.91 -14.10 6.92
CA ASN A 9 -8.28 -14.40 6.50
C ASN A 9 -8.33 -15.44 5.36
N PHE A 10 -7.18 -15.79 4.75
CA PHE A 10 -7.12 -16.76 3.64
C PHE A 10 -7.36 -18.20 4.12
N SER A 11 -6.85 -18.55 5.31
CA SER A 11 -7.00 -19.86 5.95
C SER A 11 -6.99 -19.72 7.47
N ASN A 12 -7.49 -20.71 8.21
CA ASN A 12 -7.34 -20.77 9.67
C ASN A 12 -5.89 -21.10 10.10
N SER A 13 -5.03 -21.57 9.19
CA SER A 13 -3.63 -21.89 9.46
C SER A 13 -2.71 -20.71 9.18
N ARG A 14 -1.96 -20.26 10.20
CA ARG A 14 -0.94 -19.20 10.04
C ARG A 14 0.13 -19.57 9.01
N ASN A 15 0.49 -20.85 8.95
CA ASN A 15 1.49 -21.35 8.01
C ASN A 15 0.98 -21.31 6.57
N GLU A 16 -0.28 -21.66 6.34
CA GLU A 16 -0.89 -21.58 5.00
C GLU A 16 -1.02 -20.14 4.53
N ASN A 17 -1.48 -19.22 5.39
CA ASN A 17 -1.52 -17.79 5.06
C ASN A 17 -0.13 -17.26 4.69
N ARG A 18 0.91 -17.64 5.45
CA ARG A 18 2.28 -17.23 5.14
C ARG A 18 2.76 -17.84 3.83
N PHE A 19 2.50 -19.13 3.58
CA PHE A 19 2.91 -19.80 2.34
C PHE A 19 2.24 -19.15 1.11
N TRP A 20 0.91 -19.05 1.11
CA TRP A 20 0.17 -18.47 0.00
C TRP A 20 0.43 -16.98 -0.17
N GLY A 21 0.60 -16.24 0.93
CA GLY A 21 1.02 -14.85 0.90
C GLY A 21 2.35 -14.66 0.17
N ARG A 22 3.36 -15.47 0.52
CA ARG A 22 4.67 -15.48 -0.17
C ARG A 22 4.54 -15.87 -1.63
N PHE A 23 3.85 -16.97 -1.92
CA PHE A 23 3.66 -17.44 -3.29
C PHE A 23 3.01 -16.36 -4.18
N LEU A 24 1.91 -15.76 -3.73
CA LEU A 24 1.21 -14.72 -4.46
C LEU A 24 2.04 -13.43 -4.60
N CYS A 25 2.76 -13.02 -3.55
CA CYS A 25 3.66 -11.87 -3.63
C CYS A 25 4.79 -12.10 -4.64
N ILE A 26 5.39 -13.29 -4.68
CA ILE A 26 6.45 -13.62 -5.66
C ILE A 26 5.91 -13.52 -7.08
N LEU A 27 4.73 -14.06 -7.38
CA LEU A 27 4.06 -13.89 -8.68
C LEU A 27 3.76 -12.41 -8.99
N PHE A 28 3.40 -11.65 -7.96
CA PHE A 28 3.16 -10.22 -8.06
C PHE A 28 4.45 -9.39 -8.16
N GLY A 29 5.63 -10.01 -8.04
CA GLY A 29 6.94 -9.34 -8.15
C GLY A 29 7.37 -8.56 -6.90
N THR A 30 6.75 -8.82 -5.74
CA THR A 30 7.12 -8.18 -4.46
C THR A 30 7.36 -9.24 -3.39
N THR A 31 7.93 -8.83 -2.26
CA THR A 31 8.18 -9.73 -1.13
C THR A 31 7.03 -9.67 -0.12
N TYR A 32 6.68 -10.80 0.49
CA TYR A 32 5.53 -10.85 1.39
C TYR A 32 5.69 -9.93 2.61
N GLN A 33 6.90 -9.87 3.15
CA GLN A 33 7.16 -9.09 4.36
C GLN A 33 7.11 -7.59 4.13
N ILE A 34 7.43 -7.09 2.92
CA ILE A 34 7.24 -5.67 2.58
C ILE A 34 5.75 -5.34 2.58
N VAL A 35 4.95 -6.08 1.80
CA VAL A 35 3.50 -5.84 1.71
C VAL A 35 2.85 -5.99 3.09
N LYS A 36 3.15 -7.06 3.81
CA LYS A 36 2.61 -7.30 5.15
C LYS A 36 2.98 -6.18 6.13
N THR A 37 4.24 -5.78 6.18
CA THR A 37 4.69 -4.77 7.15
C THR A 37 4.14 -3.40 6.78
N ALA A 38 4.19 -3.01 5.51
CA ALA A 38 3.65 -1.74 5.02
C ALA A 38 2.15 -1.66 5.29
N HIS A 39 1.38 -2.70 4.93
CA HIS A 39 -0.07 -2.73 5.12
C HIS A 39 -0.51 -2.66 6.58
N LEU A 40 0.15 -3.41 7.47
CA LEU A 40 -0.17 -3.37 8.91
C LEU A 40 0.24 -2.04 9.56
N VAL A 41 1.34 -1.45 9.12
CA VAL A 41 1.77 -0.11 9.55
C VAL A 41 0.80 0.95 9.03
N HIS A 42 0.33 0.81 7.78
CA HIS A 42 -0.69 1.66 7.19
C HIS A 42 -1.96 1.66 8.02
N HIS A 43 -2.56 0.49 8.34
CA HIS A 43 -3.73 0.45 9.23
C HIS A 43 -3.48 1.09 10.60
N LYS A 44 -2.29 0.91 11.16
CA LYS A 44 -1.95 1.44 12.48
C LYS A 44 -1.82 2.97 12.49
N PHE A 45 -1.31 3.56 11.42
CA PHE A 45 -0.99 4.99 11.32
C PHE A 45 -1.80 5.69 10.23
N ASN A 46 -2.89 5.07 9.77
CA ASN A 46 -3.69 5.60 8.67
C ASN A 46 -4.07 7.05 8.99
N ARG A 47 -3.91 7.92 7.99
CA ARG A 47 -4.16 9.37 8.06
C ARG A 47 -3.30 10.17 9.04
N SER A 48 -2.29 9.56 9.67
CA SER A 48 -1.32 10.24 10.53
C SER A 48 -0.20 10.89 9.70
N GLU A 49 0.61 11.73 10.35
CA GLU A 49 1.82 12.29 9.74
C GLU A 49 2.75 11.19 9.19
N GLY A 50 3.11 11.29 7.92
CA GLY A 50 3.87 10.27 7.17
C GLY A 50 3.02 9.30 6.33
N GLU A 51 1.72 9.17 6.61
CA GLU A 51 0.73 8.32 5.87
C GLU A 51 -0.34 9.16 5.13
N ARG A 52 -0.12 10.46 4.98
CA ARG A 52 -1.03 11.42 4.33
C ARG A 52 -0.35 12.09 3.12
N ILE A 53 0.03 11.29 2.14
CA ILE A 53 0.93 11.71 1.03
C ILE A 53 0.35 12.83 0.14
N GLU A 54 -0.96 13.07 0.21
CA GLU A 54 -1.66 14.07 -0.59
C GLU A 54 -1.63 15.47 0.02
N TYR A 55 -1.02 15.67 1.20
CA TYR A 55 -0.97 16.98 1.84
C TYR A 55 0.42 17.63 1.76
N ILE A 56 0.45 18.96 1.57
CA ILE A 56 1.69 19.74 1.61
C ILE A 56 2.25 19.74 3.03
N GLU A 57 3.48 19.25 3.18
CA GLU A 57 4.19 19.26 4.46
C GLU A 57 5.05 20.53 4.57
N LYS A 58 4.75 21.38 5.57
CA LYS A 58 5.37 22.71 5.74
C LYS A 58 6.90 22.65 5.86
N ASN A 59 7.44 21.56 6.42
CA ASN A 59 8.87 21.37 6.70
C ASN A 59 9.49 20.22 5.87
N ALA A 60 9.00 19.98 4.65
CA ALA A 60 9.47 18.90 3.76
C ALA A 60 10.18 19.39 2.49
N GLY A 61 10.59 20.66 2.44
CA GLY A 61 11.29 21.25 1.30
C GLY A 61 10.36 21.90 0.26
N PRO A 62 10.87 22.23 -0.93
CA PRO A 62 10.15 23.03 -1.92
C PRO A 62 8.82 22.38 -2.36
N ILE A 63 7.75 23.16 -2.40
CA ILE A 63 6.40 22.68 -2.79
C ILE A 63 6.42 22.02 -4.18
N LEU A 64 7.18 22.57 -5.13
CA LEU A 64 7.29 22.00 -6.48
C LEU A 64 7.87 20.57 -6.46
N PHE A 65 8.88 20.33 -5.61
CA PHE A 65 9.46 19.02 -5.45
C PHE A 65 8.49 18.04 -4.77
N GLN A 66 7.73 18.52 -3.76
CA GLN A 66 6.67 17.72 -3.16
C GLN A 66 5.60 17.33 -4.19
N LYS A 67 5.15 18.28 -5.04
CA LYS A 67 4.21 18.01 -6.14
C LYS A 67 4.76 16.98 -7.12
N PHE A 68 6.02 17.11 -7.50
CA PHE A 68 6.68 16.13 -8.37
C PHE A 68 6.67 14.73 -7.73
N LEU A 69 7.11 14.61 -6.48
CA LEU A 69 7.11 13.34 -5.74
C LEU A 69 5.71 12.76 -5.57
N TYR A 70 4.69 13.60 -5.37
CA TYR A 70 3.30 13.18 -5.31
C TYR A 70 2.87 12.47 -6.60
N TYR A 71 3.09 13.09 -7.77
CA TYR A 71 2.72 12.46 -9.04
C TYR A 71 3.55 11.22 -9.36
N VAL A 72 4.84 11.21 -9.01
CA VAL A 72 5.68 10.00 -9.13
C VAL A 72 5.08 8.87 -8.29
N ARG A 73 4.70 9.12 -7.03
CA ARG A 73 4.06 8.14 -6.14
C ARG A 73 2.72 7.66 -6.71
N LEU A 74 1.88 8.61 -7.11
CA LEU A 74 0.54 8.34 -7.64
C LEU A 74 0.56 7.44 -8.87
N PHE A 75 1.46 7.68 -9.82
CA PHE A 75 1.43 6.95 -11.09
C PHE A 75 2.25 5.67 -11.11
N VAL A 76 3.33 5.55 -10.35
CA VAL A 76 4.18 4.35 -10.38
C VAL A 76 4.86 4.04 -9.06
N GLY A 77 5.01 5.05 -8.20
CA GLY A 77 5.94 5.01 -7.09
C GLY A 77 5.48 4.08 -5.97
N THR A 78 4.19 3.96 -5.66
CA THR A 78 3.73 3.03 -4.61
C THR A 78 4.14 1.60 -4.95
N TYR A 79 3.74 1.11 -6.12
CA TYR A 79 4.08 -0.24 -6.55
C TYR A 79 5.58 -0.42 -6.74
N PHE A 80 6.25 0.56 -7.35
CA PHE A 80 7.70 0.51 -7.54
C PHE A 80 8.45 0.43 -6.21
N LEU A 81 8.01 1.17 -5.18
CA LEU A 81 8.61 1.14 -3.85
C LEU A 81 8.40 -0.22 -3.16
N GLU A 82 7.26 -0.88 -3.34
CA GLU A 82 7.04 -2.22 -2.81
C GLU A 82 8.01 -3.24 -3.43
N VAL A 83 8.11 -3.23 -4.77
CA VAL A 83 9.00 -4.12 -5.53
C VAL A 83 10.47 -3.86 -5.20
N SER A 84 10.92 -2.61 -5.38
CA SER A 84 12.31 -2.22 -5.15
C SER A 84 12.69 -2.31 -3.67
N GLY A 85 11.77 -2.00 -2.76
CA GLY A 85 11.96 -2.07 -1.32
C GLY A 85 12.31 -3.48 -0.85
N GLY A 86 11.70 -4.51 -1.42
CA GLY A 86 12.05 -5.91 -1.13
C GLY A 86 13.51 -6.22 -1.44
N PHE A 87 14.00 -5.77 -2.60
CA PHE A 87 15.40 -5.95 -2.98
C PHE A 87 16.35 -5.10 -2.13
N LEU A 88 16.09 -3.80 -1.98
CA LEU A 88 16.93 -2.88 -1.23
C LEU A 88 17.03 -3.28 0.25
N LEU A 89 15.94 -3.75 0.86
CA LEU A 89 15.91 -4.15 2.27
C LEU A 89 16.38 -5.59 2.49
N SER A 90 16.56 -6.37 1.43
CA SER A 90 17.22 -7.69 1.49
C SER A 90 18.76 -7.60 1.62
N LEU A 91 19.34 -6.44 1.34
CA LEU A 91 20.77 -6.15 1.52
C LEU A 91 21.22 -6.34 2.98
N PRO A 92 22.54 -6.43 3.25
CA PRO A 92 23.04 -6.59 4.62
C PRO A 92 22.54 -5.49 5.58
N LEU A 93 22.13 -5.90 6.79
CA LEU A 93 21.63 -4.98 7.82
C LEU A 93 22.65 -3.90 8.22
N SER A 94 23.95 -4.20 8.10
CA SER A 94 25.04 -3.24 8.31
C SER A 94 24.97 -2.06 7.33
N PHE A 95 24.39 -2.26 6.14
CA PHE A 95 24.20 -1.21 5.14
C PHE A 95 22.83 -0.54 5.29
N THR A 96 21.76 -1.30 5.44
CA THR A 96 20.38 -0.75 5.41
C THR A 96 19.99 -0.04 6.71
N SER A 97 20.45 -0.51 7.87
CA SER A 97 20.03 0.04 9.17
C SER A 97 20.53 1.47 9.41
N PRO A 98 21.81 1.80 9.14
CA PRO A 98 22.29 3.18 9.27
C PRO A 98 21.55 4.16 8.34
N ILE A 99 21.29 3.76 7.09
CA ILE A 99 20.56 4.57 6.11
C ILE A 99 19.12 4.82 6.59
N ALA A 100 18.41 3.77 7.02
CA ALA A 100 17.06 3.87 7.56
C ALA A 100 16.99 4.82 8.76
N LYS A 101 17.95 4.69 9.69
CA LYS A 101 18.04 5.55 10.88
C LYS A 101 18.28 7.02 10.50
N LYS A 102 19.16 7.28 9.55
CA LYS A 102 19.55 8.64 9.15
C LYS A 102 18.46 9.37 8.36
N TYR A 103 17.81 8.70 7.42
CA TYR A 103 16.96 9.37 6.43
C TYR A 103 15.45 9.16 6.63
N PHE A 104 15.03 8.06 7.25
CA PHE A 104 13.61 7.68 7.30
C PHE A 104 13.00 7.75 8.70
N SER A 105 13.80 7.87 9.76
CA SER A 105 13.31 7.85 11.15
C SER A 105 12.67 9.16 11.61
N LYS A 106 12.15 10.00 10.69
CA LYS A 106 11.49 11.27 11.04
C LYS A 106 10.13 11.02 11.70
N PHE A 107 9.31 10.12 11.13
CA PHE A 107 7.95 9.88 11.58
C PHE A 107 7.77 8.53 12.30
N PRO A 108 6.81 8.42 13.24
CA PRO A 108 6.50 7.17 13.95
C PRO A 108 6.17 5.99 13.03
N VAL A 109 5.49 6.26 11.90
CA VAL A 109 5.15 5.26 10.88
C VAL A 109 6.42 4.57 10.35
N TYR A 110 7.39 5.34 9.87
CA TYR A 110 8.63 4.80 9.31
C TYR A 110 9.49 4.12 10.39
N LYS A 111 9.57 4.68 11.61
CA LYS A 111 10.24 4.01 12.73
C LYS A 111 9.65 2.63 13.00
N THR A 112 8.33 2.51 12.98
CA THR A 112 7.63 1.23 13.21
C THR A 112 7.88 0.25 12.08
N PHE A 113 7.79 0.71 10.82
CA PHE A 113 8.11 -0.08 9.64
C PHE A 113 9.53 -0.64 9.69
N PHE A 114 10.53 0.24 9.86
CA PHE A 114 11.94 -0.17 9.84
C PHE A 114 12.30 -1.08 11.04
N LYS A 115 11.73 -0.82 12.23
CA LYS A 115 11.89 -1.70 13.40
C LYS A 115 11.39 -3.13 13.13
N GLN A 116 10.34 -3.30 12.34
CA GLN A 116 9.78 -4.61 12.02
C GLN A 116 10.50 -5.27 10.86
N ILE A 117 10.72 -4.56 9.75
CA ILE A 117 11.27 -5.13 8.51
C ILE A 117 12.75 -5.52 8.63
N GLN A 118 13.50 -4.88 9.54
CA GLN A 118 14.94 -5.11 9.74
C GLN A 118 15.25 -6.23 10.76
N LYS A 119 14.24 -6.96 11.24
CA LYS A 119 14.48 -8.13 12.09
C LYS A 119 15.22 -9.22 11.29
N PRO A 120 16.25 -9.89 11.83
CA PRO A 120 17.07 -10.85 11.09
C PRO A 120 16.27 -11.97 10.40
N GLU A 121 15.25 -12.51 11.06
CA GLU A 121 14.37 -13.54 10.53
C GLU A 121 13.51 -13.04 9.36
N ILE A 122 13.10 -11.77 9.41
CA ILE A 122 12.32 -11.12 8.35
C ILE A 122 13.21 -10.84 7.14
N VAL A 123 14.43 -10.33 7.37
CA VAL A 123 15.41 -10.11 6.29
C VAL A 123 15.80 -11.42 5.61
N ARG A 124 15.93 -12.53 6.35
CA ARG A 124 16.16 -13.85 5.75
C ARG A 124 15.02 -14.23 4.81
N GLU A 125 13.77 -13.99 5.19
CA GLU A 125 12.61 -14.24 4.33
C GLU A 125 12.61 -13.33 3.11
N LEU A 126 12.89 -12.02 3.27
CA LEU A 126 13.03 -11.07 2.18
C LEU A 126 14.06 -11.53 1.14
N ARG A 127 15.22 -12.02 1.58
CA ARG A 127 16.27 -12.53 0.68
C ARG A 127 15.79 -13.72 -0.15
N ILE A 128 15.07 -14.64 0.48
CA ILE A 128 14.54 -15.82 -0.22
C ILE A 128 13.47 -15.37 -1.23
N ASP A 129 12.53 -14.52 -0.83
CA ASP A 129 11.49 -14.00 -1.72
C ASP A 129 12.11 -13.23 -2.90
N SER A 130 13.05 -12.32 -2.62
CA SER A 130 13.77 -11.55 -3.64
C SER A 130 14.53 -12.46 -4.62
N LEU A 131 15.21 -13.51 -4.14
CA LEU A 131 15.88 -14.47 -5.00
C LEU A 131 14.88 -15.21 -5.90
N LEU A 132 13.74 -15.65 -5.35
CA LEU A 132 12.70 -16.35 -6.11
C LEU A 132 12.04 -15.44 -7.15
N ILE A 133 11.83 -14.15 -6.82
CA ILE A 133 11.35 -13.14 -7.77
C ILE A 133 12.36 -12.94 -8.90
N PHE A 134 13.65 -12.80 -8.58
CA PHE A 134 14.70 -12.68 -9.60
C PHE A 134 14.76 -13.90 -10.52
N ILE A 135 14.64 -15.11 -9.97
CA ILE A 135 14.61 -16.34 -10.76
C ILE A 135 13.35 -16.35 -11.64
N LEU A 136 12.17 -16.10 -11.08
CA LEU A 136 10.90 -16.13 -11.81
C LEU A 136 10.89 -15.13 -12.97
N PHE A 137 11.16 -13.85 -12.68
CA PHE A 137 11.13 -12.82 -13.72
C PHE A 137 12.33 -12.91 -14.65
N GLY A 138 13.51 -13.32 -14.16
CA GLY A 138 14.69 -13.60 -14.99
C GLY A 138 14.41 -14.70 -16.01
N CYS A 139 13.81 -15.81 -15.59
CA CYS A 139 13.36 -16.87 -16.48
C CYS A 139 12.27 -16.38 -17.45
N ALA A 140 11.28 -15.61 -16.98
CA ALA A 140 10.26 -15.05 -17.85
C ALA A 140 10.85 -14.14 -18.95
N PHE A 141 11.75 -13.23 -18.57
CA PHE A 141 12.45 -12.36 -19.51
C PHE A 141 13.31 -13.14 -20.51
N TYR A 142 14.05 -14.14 -20.04
CA TYR A 142 14.85 -15.01 -20.88
C TYR A 142 13.98 -15.76 -21.91
N LEU A 143 12.86 -16.35 -21.47
CA LEU A 143 11.94 -17.09 -22.33
C LEU A 143 11.18 -16.20 -23.31
N CYS A 144 10.90 -14.95 -22.96
CA CYS A 144 10.26 -14.00 -23.87
C CYS A 144 11.18 -13.57 -25.04
N GLY A 145 12.50 -13.64 -24.88
CA GLY A 145 13.46 -13.24 -25.92
C GLY A 145 13.16 -11.83 -26.47
N PRO A 146 13.05 -11.64 -27.80
CA PRO A 146 12.69 -10.35 -28.40
C PRO A 146 11.35 -9.76 -27.92
N ASN A 147 10.41 -10.60 -27.47
CA ASN A 147 9.11 -10.17 -26.97
C ASN A 147 9.15 -9.67 -25.52
N ALA A 148 10.34 -9.60 -24.89
CA ALA A 148 10.52 -9.07 -23.54
C ALA A 148 9.92 -7.66 -23.36
N ILE A 149 9.89 -6.85 -24.43
CA ILE A 149 9.28 -5.53 -24.41
C ILE A 149 7.79 -5.57 -24.02
N PHE A 150 7.04 -6.59 -24.45
CA PHE A 150 5.65 -6.76 -24.09
C PHE A 150 5.50 -7.04 -22.60
N LEU A 151 6.36 -7.89 -22.03
CA LEU A 151 6.40 -8.15 -20.59
C LEU A 151 6.71 -6.87 -19.80
N ILE A 152 7.66 -6.05 -20.25
CA ILE A 152 7.95 -4.73 -19.63
C ILE A 152 6.69 -3.85 -19.62
N LEU A 153 6.00 -3.73 -20.76
CA LEU A 153 4.79 -2.92 -20.86
C LEU A 153 3.68 -3.40 -19.93
N VAL A 154 3.48 -4.71 -19.81
CA VAL A 154 2.51 -5.31 -18.87
C VAL A 154 2.89 -4.99 -17.42
N LEU A 155 4.17 -5.07 -17.06
CA LEU A 155 4.63 -4.76 -15.71
C LEU A 155 4.50 -3.26 -15.36
N ILE A 156 4.79 -2.37 -16.32
CA ILE A 156 4.57 -0.93 -16.16
C ILE A 156 3.09 -0.64 -15.99
N LEU A 157 2.22 -1.21 -16.84
CA LEU A 157 0.78 -1.04 -16.74
C LEU A 157 0.25 -1.56 -15.40
N ARG A 158 0.71 -2.72 -14.94
CA ARG A 158 0.39 -3.23 -13.60
C ARG A 158 0.78 -2.23 -12.53
N GLY A 159 2.02 -1.75 -12.56
CA GLY A 159 2.52 -0.79 -11.57
C GLY A 159 1.72 0.51 -11.56
N TRP A 160 1.28 0.96 -12.73
CA TRP A 160 0.43 2.12 -12.88
C TRP A 160 -0.96 1.91 -12.28
N ILE A 161 -1.65 0.84 -12.66
CA ILE A 161 -3.00 0.52 -12.14
C ILE A 161 -2.96 0.42 -10.61
N VAL A 162 -1.99 -0.32 -10.07
CA VAL A 162 -1.87 -0.54 -8.62
C VAL A 162 -1.62 0.79 -7.90
N SER A 163 -0.61 1.56 -8.33
CA SER A 163 -0.26 2.82 -7.65
C SER A 163 -1.39 3.85 -7.72
N PHE A 164 -2.06 3.92 -8.87
CA PHE A 164 -3.12 4.90 -9.09
C PHE A 164 -4.39 4.58 -8.27
N LEU A 165 -4.79 3.31 -8.19
CA LEU A 165 -6.01 2.93 -7.49
C LEU A 165 -5.84 2.84 -5.98
N ASP A 166 -4.66 2.46 -5.49
CA ASP A 166 -4.39 2.30 -4.06
C ASP A 166 -4.61 3.61 -3.28
N HIS A 167 -4.17 4.73 -3.86
CA HIS A 167 -4.31 6.05 -3.22
C HIS A 167 -5.74 6.61 -3.23
N SER A 168 -6.59 6.13 -4.15
CA SER A 168 -7.94 6.69 -4.36
C SER A 168 -8.80 6.66 -3.09
N TYR A 169 -8.65 5.63 -2.27
CA TYR A 169 -9.46 5.43 -1.07
C TYR A 169 -9.16 6.39 0.09
N HIS A 170 -8.04 7.11 0.01
CA HIS A 170 -7.57 7.96 1.11
C HIS A 170 -7.48 9.44 0.71
N TYR A 171 -7.34 9.75 -0.58
CA TYR A 171 -7.15 11.13 -1.05
C TYR A 171 -8.22 12.10 -0.51
N GLY A 172 -7.79 13.02 0.35
CA GLY A 172 -8.62 14.09 0.90
C GLY A 172 -9.63 13.65 1.98
N LYS A 173 -9.48 12.45 2.56
CA LYS A 173 -10.26 12.03 3.73
C LYS A 173 -9.80 12.71 5.02
N GLU A 174 -10.58 12.56 6.08
CA GLU A 174 -10.31 13.12 7.39
C GLU A 174 -8.93 12.66 7.90
N LEU A 175 -8.21 13.58 8.55
CA LEU A 175 -6.87 13.36 9.10
C LEU A 175 -6.95 12.80 10.52
N ASP A 176 -5.88 12.13 10.95
CA ASP A 176 -5.71 11.62 12.32
C ASP A 176 -6.82 10.65 12.80
N ASP A 177 -7.61 10.08 11.90
CA ASP A 177 -8.53 8.96 12.15
C ASP A 177 -8.04 7.70 11.42
N VAL A 178 -7.67 6.68 12.19
CA VAL A 178 -7.16 5.41 11.64
C VAL A 178 -8.19 4.64 10.80
N ASN A 179 -9.49 4.90 10.99
CA ASN A 179 -10.57 4.26 10.23
C ASN A 179 -11.00 5.09 9.02
N SER A 180 -10.39 6.25 8.80
CA SER A 180 -10.80 7.18 7.75
C SER A 180 -10.30 6.72 6.37
N ALA A 181 -11.29 6.38 5.55
CA ALA A 181 -11.16 5.88 4.19
C ALA A 181 -12.52 6.01 3.47
N TYR A 182 -12.54 5.91 2.15
CA TYR A 182 -13.78 5.83 1.36
C TYR A 182 -14.28 4.39 1.21
N ASN A 183 -15.60 4.21 1.18
CA ASN A 183 -16.22 3.11 0.42
C ASN A 183 -16.58 3.67 -0.96
N LEU A 184 -15.98 3.11 -2.00
CA LEU A 184 -16.15 3.59 -3.37
C LEU A 184 -17.09 2.66 -4.14
N TYR A 185 -18.08 3.24 -4.80
CA TYR A 185 -19.01 2.52 -5.64
C TYR A 185 -18.30 1.98 -6.88
N LEU A 186 -18.56 0.69 -7.14
CA LEU A 186 -18.13 -0.03 -8.32
C LEU A 186 -19.24 -1.02 -8.68
N PRO A 187 -19.60 -1.21 -9.97
CA PRO A 187 -20.63 -2.18 -10.33
C PRO A 187 -20.26 -3.59 -9.84
N LYS A 188 -21.26 -4.38 -9.41
CA LYS A 188 -21.07 -5.67 -8.71
C LYS A 188 -20.08 -6.62 -9.40
N PHE A 189 -20.11 -6.70 -10.72
CA PHE A 189 -19.15 -7.50 -11.50
C PHE A 189 -17.71 -7.06 -11.26
N PHE A 190 -17.44 -5.75 -11.35
CA PHE A 190 -16.11 -5.20 -11.12
C PHE A 190 -15.72 -5.22 -9.64
N SER A 191 -16.67 -5.03 -8.70
CA SER A 191 -16.43 -5.27 -7.28
C SER A 191 -15.90 -6.67 -7.03
N TYR A 192 -16.50 -7.69 -7.65
CA TYR A 192 -16.02 -9.06 -7.51
C TYR A 192 -14.59 -9.24 -8.05
N LEU A 193 -14.26 -8.69 -9.22
CA LEU A 193 -12.89 -8.72 -9.77
C LEU A 193 -11.87 -8.01 -8.86
N PHE A 194 -12.30 -6.95 -8.18
CA PHE A 194 -11.53 -6.22 -7.17
C PHE A 194 -11.58 -6.87 -5.79
N LEU A 195 -12.12 -8.09 -5.68
CA LEU A 195 -12.30 -8.79 -4.42
C LEU A 195 -13.02 -7.91 -3.38
N ASN A 196 -14.06 -7.20 -3.79
CA ASN A 196 -14.82 -6.27 -2.97
C ASN A 196 -13.96 -5.26 -2.17
N PHE A 197 -12.74 -4.97 -2.62
CA PHE A 197 -11.86 -4.02 -1.92
C PHE A 197 -12.41 -2.59 -1.99
N ASN A 198 -13.37 -2.35 -2.88
CA ASN A 198 -14.10 -1.10 -2.97
C ASN A 198 -14.85 -0.71 -1.67
N TYR A 199 -15.11 -1.67 -0.78
CA TYR A 199 -15.60 -1.44 0.60
C TYR A 199 -14.44 -1.15 1.58
N HIS A 200 -13.55 -0.22 1.22
CA HIS A 200 -12.25 -0.04 1.90
C HIS A 200 -12.37 0.49 3.32
N ARG A 201 -13.31 1.40 3.60
CA ARG A 201 -13.57 1.86 4.98
C ARG A 201 -14.05 0.74 5.89
N VAL A 202 -14.92 -0.13 5.37
CA VAL A 202 -15.36 -1.32 6.11
C VAL A 202 -14.19 -2.24 6.39
N HIS A 203 -13.29 -2.43 5.42
CA HIS A 203 -12.05 -3.19 5.62
C HIS A 203 -11.16 -2.58 6.72
N HIS A 204 -10.96 -1.26 6.73
CA HIS A 204 -10.21 -0.57 7.78
C HIS A 204 -10.79 -0.78 9.18
N ARG A 205 -12.12 -0.73 9.31
CA ARG A 205 -12.82 -0.97 10.58
C ARG A 205 -12.82 -2.43 11.00
N PHE A 206 -12.86 -3.35 10.03
CA PHE A 206 -12.98 -4.80 10.25
C PHE A 206 -11.92 -5.57 9.44
N PRO A 207 -10.62 -5.42 9.75
CA PRO A 207 -9.54 -6.04 8.97
C PRO A 207 -9.57 -7.57 8.98
N GLY A 208 -10.21 -8.19 9.98
CA GLY A 208 -10.46 -9.64 10.04
C GLY A 208 -11.63 -10.11 9.17
N CYS A 209 -12.35 -9.20 8.50
CA CYS A 209 -13.42 -9.56 7.57
C CYS A 209 -12.81 -9.91 6.22
N SER A 210 -13.07 -11.13 5.75
CA SER A 210 -12.61 -11.59 4.46
C SER A 210 -13.30 -10.86 3.31
N TRP A 211 -12.59 -10.70 2.20
CA TRP A 211 -13.06 -9.97 1.02
C TRP A 211 -14.47 -10.34 0.54
N ASN A 212 -14.83 -11.63 0.59
CA ASN A 212 -16.14 -12.13 0.16
C ASN A 212 -17.28 -11.79 1.15
N ARG A 213 -16.93 -11.42 2.39
CA ARG A 213 -17.88 -11.01 3.44
C ARG A 213 -17.98 -9.50 3.61
N LEU A 214 -17.07 -8.72 3.02
CA LEU A 214 -17.11 -7.25 3.06
C LEU A 214 -18.47 -6.66 2.65
N PRO A 215 -19.17 -7.13 1.59
CA PRO A 215 -20.48 -6.59 1.23
C PRO A 215 -21.54 -6.82 2.32
N ILE A 216 -21.50 -7.96 3.00
CA ILE A 216 -22.42 -8.27 4.11
C ILE A 216 -22.07 -7.39 5.31
N GLN A 217 -20.78 -7.26 5.63
CA GLN A 217 -20.31 -6.41 6.72
C GLN A 217 -20.64 -4.93 6.48
N PHE A 218 -20.60 -4.45 5.24
CA PHE A 218 -21.02 -3.12 4.84
C PHE A 218 -22.49 -2.86 5.19
N LEU A 219 -23.39 -3.79 4.82
CA LEU A 219 -24.81 -3.71 5.16
C LEU A 219 -25.03 -3.74 6.69
N ASN A 220 -24.35 -4.64 7.39
CA ASN A 220 -24.44 -4.75 8.86
C ASN A 220 -23.95 -3.49 9.58
N SER A 221 -22.93 -2.84 9.03
CA SER A 221 -22.37 -1.60 9.58
C SER A 221 -23.26 -0.38 9.30
N LYS A 222 -24.32 -0.54 8.47
CA LYS A 222 -25.16 0.55 7.96
C LYS A 222 -24.32 1.70 7.37
N ASP A 223 -23.21 1.33 6.74
CA ASP A 223 -22.30 2.29 6.11
C ASP A 223 -22.84 2.67 4.71
N GLN A 224 -22.26 3.69 4.10
CA GLN A 224 -22.67 4.21 2.79
C GLN A 224 -21.52 4.19 1.78
N MET A 225 -21.87 4.12 0.50
CA MET A 225 -20.93 4.43 -0.58
C MET A 225 -20.80 5.95 -0.65
N ASP A 226 -19.57 6.44 -0.69
CA ASP A 226 -19.34 7.88 -0.68
C ASP A 226 -19.38 8.46 -2.09
N LEU A 227 -18.67 7.83 -3.03
CA LEU A 227 -18.44 8.28 -4.40
C LEU A 227 -18.22 7.08 -5.32
N SER A 228 -18.24 7.27 -6.63
CA SER A 228 -17.74 6.23 -7.54
C SER A 228 -16.22 6.15 -7.49
N LEU A 229 -15.67 4.93 -7.64
CA LEU A 229 -14.22 4.71 -7.71
C LEU A 229 -13.59 5.60 -8.79
N TRP A 230 -14.20 5.66 -9.97
CA TRP A 230 -13.71 6.47 -11.10
C TRP A 230 -13.64 7.96 -10.78
N ILE A 231 -14.70 8.54 -10.20
CA ILE A 231 -14.72 9.97 -9.85
C ILE A 231 -13.62 10.25 -8.82
N GLN A 232 -13.50 9.40 -7.80
CA GLN A 232 -12.50 9.60 -6.76
C GLN A 232 -11.05 9.43 -7.29
N SER A 233 -10.82 8.45 -8.17
CA SER A 233 -9.53 8.27 -8.82
C SER A 233 -9.15 9.44 -9.74
N ILE A 234 -10.11 10.18 -10.28
CA ILE A 234 -9.84 11.42 -11.03
C ILE A 234 -9.54 12.58 -10.08
N ARG A 235 -10.22 12.67 -8.93
CA ARG A 235 -10.03 13.77 -7.96
C ARG A 235 -8.60 13.87 -7.44
N GLN A 236 -7.92 12.75 -7.22
CA GLN A 236 -6.50 12.75 -6.83
C GLN A 236 -5.56 13.38 -7.87
N LEU A 237 -5.99 13.56 -9.12
CA LEU A 237 -5.23 14.31 -10.13
C LEU A 237 -5.24 15.83 -9.88
N SER A 238 -6.05 16.33 -8.95
CA SER A 238 -6.00 17.74 -8.51
C SER A 238 -4.70 18.08 -7.75
N GLY A 239 -3.89 17.07 -7.38
CA GLY A 239 -2.59 17.27 -6.78
C GLY A 239 -2.64 17.43 -5.26
N LEU A 240 -1.60 18.04 -4.71
CA LEU A 240 -1.47 18.21 -3.26
C LEU A 240 -2.50 19.18 -2.69
N LEU A 241 -3.08 18.80 -1.55
CA LEU A 241 -3.99 19.55 -0.72
C LEU A 241 -3.23 20.36 0.35
N ILE A 242 -3.87 21.43 0.81
CA ILE A 242 -3.36 22.22 1.93
C ILE A 242 -3.81 21.53 3.23
N LEU A 243 -2.89 21.35 4.18
CA LEU A 243 -3.25 20.86 5.50
C LEU A 243 -4.27 21.81 6.14
N PRO A 244 -5.45 21.32 6.56
CA PRO A 244 -6.39 22.16 7.28
C PRO A 244 -5.72 22.66 8.56
N GLU A 245 -5.99 23.91 8.92
CA GLU A 245 -5.61 24.39 10.25
C GLU A 245 -6.28 23.51 11.29
N LYS A 246 -5.52 23.01 12.27
CA LYS A 246 -6.13 22.32 13.40
C LYS A 246 -7.08 23.31 14.04
N SER A 247 -8.38 23.01 14.01
CA SER A 247 -9.37 23.75 14.80
C SER A 247 -8.89 23.69 16.25
N ASP A 248 -8.47 24.83 16.77
CA ASP A 248 -8.05 24.97 18.15
C ASP A 248 -9.28 24.71 19.03
N PRO A 249 -9.36 23.60 19.78
CA PRO A 249 -10.54 23.31 20.61
C PRO A 249 -10.73 24.35 21.73
N HIS A 250 -9.80 25.28 21.89
CA HIS A 250 -9.85 26.39 22.84
C HIS A 250 -10.23 27.75 22.21
N LYS A 251 -10.58 27.81 20.92
CA LYS A 251 -11.05 29.05 20.25
C LYS A 251 -12.58 29.20 20.13
N SER A 252 -13.35 28.42 20.87
CA SER A 252 -14.77 28.72 21.10
C SER A 252 -14.97 29.29 22.51
N ILE A 253 -14.84 30.60 22.64
CA ILE A 253 -15.47 31.42 23.68
C ILE A 253 -16.05 32.64 22.97
#